data_AF-A0A2R7Y3I2-F1
#
_entry.id   AF-A0A2R7Y3I2-F1
#
_cell.length_a   1.000
_cell.length_b   1.000
_cell.length_c   1.000
_cell.angle_alpha   90.00
_cell.angle_beta   90.00
_cell.angle_gamma   90.00
#
_symmetry.space_group_name_H-M   'P 1'
#
loop_
_entity.id
_entity.type
_entity.pdbx_description
1 polymer ?
#
loop_
_entity_poly.entity_id
_entity_poly.type
_entity_poly.pdbx_seq_one_letter_code
_entity_poly.pdbx_strand_id
1 'polypeptide(L)' 'MGGKARPYVSGKFRKGDVRHCYADTSNAERLLGFRAERDLRSGLSELAEWGRLHGWSAVDLFEKSLEELRARGLTSA' A
#
# COMPACT_ATOMS: atom_id res chain seq x y z
N MET A 1 15.11 8.37 -7.98
CA MET A 1 13.76 7.88 -8.33
C MET A 1 13.25 8.65 -9.53
N GLY A 2 12.90 7.98 -10.63
CA GLY A 2 12.51 8.63 -11.88
C GLY A 2 12.50 7.67 -13.07
N GLY A 3 11.98 6.45 -12.87
CA GLY A 3 11.83 5.50 -13.97
C GLY A 3 10.83 6.06 -14.99
N LYS A 4 11.19 6.02 -16.27
CA LYS A 4 10.35 6.47 -17.41
C LYS A 4 9.09 5.61 -17.63
N ALA A 5 8.76 4.72 -16.70
CA ALA A 5 7.58 3.88 -16.78
C ALA A 5 6.34 4.75 -16.52
N ARG A 6 5.48 4.87 -17.53
CA ARG A 6 4.16 5.46 -17.33
C ARG A 6 3.30 4.45 -16.56
N PRO A 7 2.69 4.83 -15.43
CA PRO A 7 1.80 3.92 -14.72
C PRO A 7 0.60 3.57 -15.60
N TYR A 8 0.25 2.28 -15.66
CA TYR A 8 -1.02 1.86 -16.22
C TYR A 8 -2.13 2.09 -15.19
N VAL A 9 -3.01 3.05 -15.47
CA VAL A 9 -4.15 3.38 -14.61
C VAL A 9 -5.35 2.59 -15.10
N SER A 10 -5.57 1.40 -14.53
CA SER A 10 -6.62 0.47 -14.98
C SER A 10 -8.06 0.96 -14.73
N GLY A 11 -8.25 1.91 -13.81
CA GLY A 11 -9.58 2.36 -13.36
C GLY A 11 -10.37 1.32 -12.57
N LYS A 12 -9.80 0.12 -12.31
CA LYS A 12 -10.46 -0.95 -11.57
C LYS A 12 -10.29 -0.75 -10.07
N PHE A 13 -11.35 -0.95 -9.31
CA PHE A 13 -11.35 -0.87 -7.85
C PHE A 13 -12.24 -1.97 -7.25
N ARG A 14 -12.05 -2.24 -5.97
CA ARG A 14 -12.86 -3.23 -5.24
C ARG A 14 -14.02 -2.53 -4.54
N LYS A 15 -15.10 -3.26 -4.33
CA LYS A 15 -16.21 -2.78 -3.50
C LYS A 15 -15.66 -2.53 -2.08
N GLY A 16 -15.75 -1.29 -1.62
CA GLY A 16 -15.28 -0.88 -0.29
C GLY A 16 -13.91 -0.21 -0.25
N ASP A 17 -13.20 -0.08 -1.38
CA ASP A 17 -12.02 0.78 -1.43
C ASP A 17 -12.42 2.25 -1.12
N VAL A 18 -11.69 2.89 -0.21
CA VAL A 18 -11.97 4.27 0.25
C VAL A 18 -10.95 5.26 -0.30
N ARG A 19 -11.39 6.47 -0.65
CA ARG A 19 -10.51 7.51 -1.21
C ARG A 19 -9.63 8.21 -0.17
N HIS A 20 -10.13 8.34 1.05
CA HIS A 20 -9.45 9.05 2.12
C HIS A 20 -9.45 8.16 3.35
N CYS A 21 -8.26 7.79 3.81
CA CYS A 21 -8.06 6.98 5.01
C CYS A 21 -6.96 7.66 5.83
N TYR A 22 -7.36 8.63 6.65
CA TYR A 22 -6.46 9.38 7.52
C TYR A 22 -6.71 8.96 8.97
N ALA A 23 -5.64 8.73 9.72
CA ALA A 23 -5.72 8.41 11.13
C ALA A 23 -5.66 9.70 11.95
N ASP A 24 -6.64 9.89 12.85
CA ASP A 24 -6.49 10.82 13.97
C ASP A 24 -5.75 10.09 15.10
N THR A 25 -4.54 10.56 15.41
CA THR A 25 -3.66 9.94 16.40
C THR A 25 -3.81 10.53 17.80
N SER A 26 -4.72 11.48 18.01
CA SER A 26 -4.86 12.22 19.27
C SER A 26 -5.09 11.30 20.48
N ASN A 27 -5.88 10.23 20.30
CA ASN A 27 -6.12 9.25 21.36
C ASN A 27 -4.89 8.38 21.67
N ALA A 28 -4.15 7.95 20.64
CA ALA A 28 -2.93 7.17 20.83
C ALA A 28 -1.85 7.99 21.54
N GLU A 29 -1.72 9.27 21.17
CA GLU A 29 -0.81 10.19 21.84
C GLU A 29 -1.19 10.40 23.31
N ARG A 30 -2.46 10.69 23.60
CA ARG A 30 -2.93 10.93 24.97
C ARG A 30 -2.79 9.72 25.89
N LEU A 31 -3.11 8.53 25.38
CA LEU A 31 -3.18 7.31 26.20
C LEU A 31 -1.85 6.58 26.29
N LEU A 32 -1.04 6.63 25.23
CA LEU A 32 0.17 5.82 25.10
C LEU A 32 1.44 6.66 24.94
N GLY A 33 1.33 7.98 24.80
CA GLY A 33 2.46 8.84 24.45
C GLY A 33 2.98 8.59 23.03
N PHE A 34 2.23 7.85 22.20
CA PHE A 34 2.67 7.48 20.86
C PHE A 34 2.72 8.71 19.95
N ARG A 35 3.87 8.89 19.29
CA ARG A 35 4.05 9.88 18.22
C ARG A 35 4.79 9.23 17.06
N ALA A 36 4.37 9.53 15.84
CA ALA A 36 5.06 9.05 14.65
C ALA A 36 6.41 9.79 14.50
N GLU A 37 7.52 9.06 14.61
CA GLU A 37 8.88 9.63 14.56
C GLU A 37 9.47 9.69 13.15
N ARG A 38 8.87 8.98 12.20
CA ARG A 38 9.33 8.87 10.81
C ARG A 38 8.29 9.49 9.89
N ASP A 39 8.71 10.43 9.05
CA ASP A 39 7.87 10.93 7.98
C ASP A 39 7.73 9.89 6.86
N LEU A 40 6.68 10.03 6.05
CA LEU A 40 6.35 9.08 4.99
C LEU A 40 7.48 8.92 3.97
N ARG A 41 8.14 10.01 3.57
CA ARG A 41 9.18 9.96 2.53
C ARG A 41 10.40 9.21 3.02
N SER A 42 10.85 9.49 4.23
CA SER A 42 11.99 8.81 4.84
C SER A 42 11.68 7.33 5.07
N GLY A 43 10.51 7.01 5.62
CA GLY A 43 10.10 5.63 5.86
C GLY A 43 9.97 4.80 4.57
N LEU A 44 9.40 5.37 3.50
CA LEU A 44 9.33 4.69 2.20
C LEU A 44 10.71 4.46 1.57
N SER A 45 11.63 5.40 1.77
CA SER A 45 13.00 5.26 1.26
C SER A 45 13.76 4.15 1.99
N GLU A 46 13.63 4.09 3.31
CA GLU A 46 14.19 3.03 4.15
C GLU A 46 13.62 1.65 3.79
N LEU A 47 12.29 1.56 3.65
CA LEU A 47 11.62 0.33 3.25
C LEU A 47 12.09 -0.18 1.89
N ALA A 48 12.20 0.70 0.89
CA ALA A 48 12.65 0.34 -0.45
C ALA A 48 14.09 -0.18 -0.44
N GLU A 49 14.97 0.46 0.33
CA GLU A 49 16.35 0.02 0.48
C GLU A 49 16.43 -1.34 1.20
N TRP A 50 15.67 -1.52 2.28
CA TRP A 50 15.58 -2.80 2.97
C TRP A 50 15.15 -3.93 2.01
N GLY A 51 14.12 -3.71 1.19
CA GLY A 51 13.65 -4.70 0.22
C GLY A 51 14.67 -5.01 -0.87
N ARG A 52 15.47 -4.02 -1.29
CA ARG A 52 16.57 -4.21 -2.25
C ARG A 52 17.69 -5.07 -1.65
N LEU A 53 18.07 -4.82 -0.40
CA LEU A 53 19.18 -5.49 0.27
C LEU A 53 18.88 -6.94 0.64
N HIS A 54 17.64 -7.23 1.03
CA HIS A 54 17.27 -8.56 1.53
C HIS A 54 16.70 -9.49 0.47
N GLY A 55 16.75 -9.08 -0.81
CA GLY A 55 16.21 -9.86 -1.91
C GLY A 55 14.69 -9.99 -1.79
N TRP A 56 13.98 -9.06 -2.41
CA TRP A 56 12.52 -9.11 -2.54
C TRP A 56 12.10 -10.41 -3.25
N SER A 57 11.88 -11.46 -2.47
CA SER A 57 11.58 -12.83 -2.91
C SER A 57 10.08 -13.16 -2.81
N ALA A 58 9.25 -12.13 -2.58
CA ALA A 58 7.82 -12.27 -2.61
C ALA A 58 7.39 -12.75 -4.00
N VAL A 59 6.81 -13.94 -4.06
CA VAL A 59 6.13 -14.42 -5.26
C VAL A 59 4.99 -13.45 -5.54
N ASP A 60 5.01 -12.83 -6.73
CA ASP A 60 3.93 -11.96 -7.14
C ASP A 60 2.68 -12.81 -7.42
N LEU A 61 1.68 -12.68 -6.54
CA LEU A 61 0.40 -13.36 -6.62
C LEU A 61 -0.74 -12.39 -6.99
N PHE A 62 -0.40 -11.22 -7.54
CA PHE A 62 -1.39 -10.19 -7.87
C PHE A 62 -2.46 -10.71 -8.84
N GLU A 63 -2.06 -11.30 -9.96
CA GLU A 63 -3.00 -11.80 -10.97
C GLU A 63 -3.92 -12.89 -10.42
N LYS A 64 -3.36 -13.83 -9.65
CA LYS A 64 -4.14 -14.87 -8.96
C LYS A 64 -5.18 -14.25 -8.02
N SER A 65 -4.74 -13.30 -7.20
CA SER A 65 -5.64 -12.61 -6.25
C SER A 65 -6.74 -11.82 -6.98
N LEU A 66 -6.40 -11.20 -8.10
CA LEU A 66 -7.35 -10.45 -8.92
C LEU A 66 -8.39 -11.37 -9.57
N GLU A 67 -7.98 -12.56 -10.04
CA GLU A 67 -8.88 -13.57 -10.57
C GLU A 67 -9.85 -14.10 -9.49
N GLU A 68 -9.34 -14.39 -8.29
CA GLU A 68 -10.17 -14.81 -7.15
C GLU A 68 -11.20 -13.74 -6.76
N LEU A 69 -10.83 -12.47 -6.76
CA LEU A 69 -11.74 -11.37 -6.50
C LEU A 69 -12.81 -11.22 -7.60
N ARG A 70 -12.45 -11.41 -8.87
CA ARG A 70 -13.41 -11.40 -10.00
C ARG A 70 -14.40 -12.55 -9.89
N ALA A 71 -13.91 -13.76 -9.62
CA ALA A 71 -14.75 -14.95 -9.44
C ALA A 71 -15.78 -14.78 -8.31
N ARG A 72 -15.45 -13.95 -7.31
CA ARG A 72 -16.34 -13.61 -6.18
C ARG A 72 -17.18 -12.34 -6.40
N GLY A 73 -17.08 -11.67 -7.55
CA GLY A 73 -17.81 -10.43 -7.83
C GLY A 73 -17.41 -9.25 -6.94
N LEU A 74 -16.17 -9.23 -6.43
CA LEU A 74 -15.65 -8.21 -5.50
C LEU A 74 -14.86 -7.09 -6.16
N THR A 75 -14.58 -7.18 -7.46
CA THR A 75 -13.95 -6.12 -8.25
C THR A 75 -14.92 -5.57 -9.29
N SER A 76 -14.74 -4.31 -9.69
CA SER A 76 -15.41 -3.77 -10.88
C SER A 76 -15.03 -4.58 -12.14
N ALA A 77 -15.97 -4.66 -13.10
CA ALA A 77 -15.73 -5.22 -14.43
C ALA A 77 -14.57 -4.49 -15.14
#